data_AF-A0A258F1W2-F1
#
_entry.id   AF-A0A258F1W2-F1
#
_cell.length_a   1.000
_cell.length_b   1.000
_cell.length_c   1.000
_cell.angle_alpha   90.00
_cell.angle_beta   90.00
_cell.angle_gamma   90.00
#
_symmetry.space_group_name_H-M   'P 1'
#
loop_
_entity.id
_entity.type
_entity.pdbx_description
1 polymer ?
#
loop_
_entity_poly.entity_id
_entity_poly.type
_entity_poly.pdbx_seq_one_letter_code
_entity_poly.pdbx_strand_id
1 'polypeptide(L)'
;MAWTKKLTQLNDILSDLVPNKDGITKYVKASGLKPQFIDTSGNALDVWSNVLSEADKNSKVDELVKSVLDTYPDNPFLKSALFAKEIDFSVAPDIDDTSNWQDVSEETLEVLTMEQSTLLPVNFLAKGVRKSKSVGKVEIKIGSNRYSVG
;
A
#
# COMPACT_ATOMS: atom_id res chain seq x y z
N MET A 1 -20.59 -4.19 -14.57
CA MET A 1 -19.25 -4.78 -14.37
C MET A 1 -18.88 -4.53 -12.92
N ALA A 2 -18.43 -5.55 -12.19
CA ALA A 2 -17.98 -5.38 -10.81
C ALA A 2 -16.50 -5.01 -10.83
N TRP A 3 -16.14 -3.86 -10.28
CA TRP A 3 -14.75 -3.48 -10.10
C TRP A 3 -14.07 -4.45 -9.15
N THR A 4 -12.96 -5.04 -9.58
CA THR A 4 -12.15 -5.91 -8.72
C THR A 4 -11.22 -5.06 -7.86
N LYS A 5 -10.83 -5.56 -6.67
CA LYS A 5 -9.87 -4.87 -5.79
C LYS A 5 -8.58 -4.48 -6.54
N LYS A 6 -8.14 -5.31 -7.49
CA LYS A 6 -6.99 -5.06 -8.38
C LYS A 6 -7.17 -3.80 -9.25
N LEU A 7 -8.34 -3.60 -9.85
CA LEU A 7 -8.59 -2.43 -10.72
C LEU A 7 -8.63 -1.14 -9.90
N THR A 8 -9.19 -1.18 -8.70
CA THR A 8 -9.18 -0.04 -7.77
C THR A 8 -7.76 0.35 -7.38
N GLN A 9 -6.96 -0.62 -6.93
CA GLN A 9 -5.56 -0.38 -6.55
C GLN A 9 -4.74 0.16 -7.73
N LEU A 10 -4.95 -0.38 -8.92
CA LEU A 10 -4.28 0.07 -10.12
C LEU A 10 -4.68 1.51 -10.49
N ASN A 11 -5.94 1.88 -10.32
CA ASN A 11 -6.42 3.24 -10.57
C ASN A 11 -5.71 4.27 -9.67
N ASP A 12 -5.61 3.97 -8.38
CA ASP A 12 -4.96 4.86 -7.41
C ASP A 12 -3.48 5.07 -7.76
N ILE A 13 -2.76 3.97 -8.02
CA ILE A 13 -1.33 4.01 -8.37
C ILE A 13 -1.09 4.76 -9.68
N LEU A 14 -1.89 4.48 -10.73
CA LEU A 14 -1.73 5.14 -12.03
C LEU A 14 -2.01 6.64 -11.95
N SER A 15 -2.97 7.03 -11.11
CA SER A 15 -3.31 8.44 -10.88
C SER A 15 -2.21 9.20 -10.15
N ASP A 16 -1.53 8.55 -9.20
CA ASP A 16 -0.37 9.11 -8.52
C ASP A 16 0.86 9.21 -9.44
N LEU A 17 1.11 8.19 -10.26
CA LEU A 17 2.27 8.16 -11.17
C LEU A 17 2.13 9.17 -12.32
N VAL A 18 0.92 9.27 -12.88
CA VAL A 18 0.64 10.06 -14.07
C VAL A 18 -0.64 10.87 -13.84
N PRO A 19 -0.54 11.99 -13.09
CA PRO A 19 -1.67 12.87 -12.85
C PRO A 19 -2.02 13.74 -14.07
N ASN A 20 -1.10 13.86 -15.03
CA ASN A 20 -1.32 14.70 -16.21
C ASN A 20 -2.05 13.94 -17.32
N LYS A 21 -3.17 14.51 -17.79
CA LYS A 21 -4.02 13.99 -18.88
C LYS A 21 -3.24 13.71 -20.17
N ASP A 22 -2.30 14.58 -20.53
CA ASP A 22 -1.47 14.38 -21.72
C ASP A 22 -0.61 13.11 -21.58
N GLY A 23 -0.12 12.85 -20.36
CA GLY A 23 0.60 11.63 -20.02
C GLY A 23 -0.28 10.39 -20.16
N ILE A 24 -1.52 10.45 -19.67
CA ILE A 24 -2.47 9.33 -19.75
C ILE A 24 -2.69 8.92 -21.21
N THR A 25 -2.94 9.89 -22.10
CA THR A 25 -3.19 9.59 -23.53
C THR A 25 -2.00 8.93 -24.23
N LYS A 26 -0.76 9.19 -23.77
CA LYS A 26 0.45 8.53 -24.28
C LYS A 26 0.42 7.03 -23.96
N TYR A 27 0.11 6.66 -22.73
CA TYR A 27 0.05 5.25 -22.30
C TYR A 27 -1.15 4.52 -22.90
N VAL A 28 -2.29 5.19 -23.04
CA VAL A 28 -3.46 4.66 -23.76
C VAL A 28 -3.12 4.29 -25.21
N LYS A 29 -2.39 5.16 -25.93
CA LYS A 29 -1.96 4.86 -27.30
C LYS A 29 -0.93 3.72 -27.32
N ALA A 30 -0.01 3.69 -26.35
CA ALA A 30 1.02 2.67 -26.25
C ALA A 30 0.44 1.27 -25.98
N SER A 31 -0.66 1.18 -25.24
CA SER A 31 -1.40 -0.07 -24.99
C SER A 31 -2.36 -0.47 -26.13
N GLY A 32 -2.33 0.25 -27.25
CA GLY A 32 -3.19 -0.06 -28.40
C GLY A 32 -4.68 0.19 -28.15
N LEU A 33 -5.03 0.98 -27.13
CA LEU A 33 -6.37 1.51 -26.94
C LEU A 33 -6.56 2.75 -27.82
N LYS A 34 -7.78 2.95 -28.32
CA LYS A 34 -8.13 4.13 -29.11
C LYS A 34 -8.59 5.23 -28.16
N PRO A 35 -7.87 6.37 -28.05
CA PRO A 35 -8.24 7.45 -27.12
C PRO A 35 -9.62 8.06 -27.39
N GLN A 36 -10.17 7.85 -28.59
CA GLN A 36 -11.50 8.34 -28.99
C GLN A 36 -12.65 7.66 -28.22
N PHE A 37 -12.42 6.47 -27.67
CA PHE A 37 -13.42 5.74 -26.87
C PHE A 37 -13.28 5.97 -25.37
N ILE A 38 -12.36 6.86 -24.96
CA ILE A 38 -12.08 7.12 -23.56
C ILE A 38 -12.54 8.53 -23.24
N ASP A 39 -13.40 8.66 -22.24
CA ASP A 39 -13.77 9.96 -21.73
C ASP A 39 -12.64 10.55 -20.87
N THR A 40 -12.07 11.66 -21.34
CA THR A 40 -11.02 12.42 -20.65
C THR A 40 -11.57 13.58 -19.80
N SER A 41 -12.90 13.68 -19.69
CA SER A 41 -13.57 14.60 -18.77
C SER A 41 -13.36 14.11 -17.32
N GLY A 42 -13.16 15.04 -16.38
CA GLY A 42 -12.91 14.72 -14.97
C GLY A 42 -11.46 14.90 -14.50
N ASN A 43 -11.19 14.41 -13.27
CA ASN A 43 -9.87 14.43 -12.63
C ASN A 43 -9.01 13.23 -13.10
N ALA A 44 -7.75 13.13 -12.68
CA ALA A 44 -6.87 12.04 -13.11
C ALA A 44 -7.42 10.64 -12.74
N LEU A 45 -8.04 10.51 -11.55
CA LEU A 45 -8.67 9.27 -11.08
C LEU A 45 -9.85 8.85 -11.94
N ASP A 46 -10.69 9.80 -12.36
CA ASP A 46 -11.84 9.55 -13.22
C ASP A 46 -11.38 9.11 -14.61
N VAL A 47 -10.36 9.78 -15.15
CA VAL A 47 -9.82 9.44 -16.48
C VAL A 47 -9.15 8.07 -16.45
N TRP A 48 -8.33 7.76 -15.42
CA TRP A 48 -7.74 6.43 -15.29
C TRP A 48 -8.79 5.34 -15.06
N SER A 49 -9.85 5.64 -14.32
CA SER A 49 -10.99 4.74 -14.11
C SER A 49 -11.69 4.40 -15.43
N ASN A 50 -11.91 5.40 -16.28
CA ASN A 50 -12.45 5.23 -17.63
C ASN A 50 -11.50 4.42 -18.52
N VAL A 51 -10.20 4.73 -18.49
CA VAL A 51 -9.16 4.00 -19.24
C VAL A 51 -9.12 2.53 -18.83
N LEU A 52 -9.11 2.24 -17.54
CA LEU A 52 -9.05 0.88 -17.01
C LEU A 52 -10.33 0.10 -17.34
N SER A 53 -11.48 0.75 -17.28
CA SER A 53 -12.76 0.15 -17.68
C SER A 53 -12.78 -0.23 -19.16
N GLU A 54 -12.26 0.62 -20.04
CA GLU A 54 -12.14 0.30 -21.47
C GLU A 54 -11.04 -0.72 -21.75
N ALA A 55 -9.94 -0.70 -20.99
CA ALA A 55 -8.88 -1.70 -21.08
C ALA A 55 -9.38 -3.09 -20.66
N ASP A 56 -10.18 -3.17 -19.60
CA ASP A 56 -10.74 -4.42 -19.07
C ASP A 56 -11.73 -5.05 -20.06
N LYS A 57 -12.64 -4.25 -20.61
CA LYS A 57 -13.57 -4.68 -21.70
C LYS A 57 -12.84 -5.26 -22.91
N ASN A 58 -11.67 -4.74 -23.25
CA ASN A 58 -10.88 -5.17 -24.40
C ASN A 58 -9.76 -6.16 -24.02
N SER A 59 -9.68 -6.60 -22.75
CA SER A 59 -8.62 -7.46 -22.22
C SER A 59 -7.19 -6.93 -22.46
N LYS A 60 -7.02 -5.60 -22.42
CA LYS A 60 -5.74 -4.88 -22.63
C LYS A 60 -5.14 -4.29 -21.36
N VAL A 61 -5.65 -4.64 -20.18
CA VAL A 61 -5.13 -4.15 -18.90
C VAL A 61 -3.65 -4.48 -18.74
N ASP A 62 -3.24 -5.69 -19.12
CA ASP A 62 -1.83 -6.10 -19.02
C ASP A 62 -0.92 -5.34 -19.99
N GLU A 63 -1.40 -5.00 -21.19
CA GLU A 63 -0.66 -4.18 -22.17
C GLU A 63 -0.48 -2.75 -21.66
N LEU A 64 -1.52 -2.21 -21.01
CA LEU A 64 -1.46 -0.91 -20.35
C LEU A 64 -0.44 -0.91 -19.22
N VAL A 65 -0.50 -1.89 -18.31
CA VAL A 65 0.44 -1.99 -17.19
C VAL A 65 1.88 -2.15 -17.68
N LYS A 66 2.13 -2.97 -18.72
CA LYS A 66 3.46 -3.08 -19.35
C LYS A 66 3.97 -1.74 -19.88
N SER A 67 3.12 -1.00 -20.59
CA SER A 67 3.51 0.30 -21.16
C SER A 67 3.91 1.34 -20.10
N VAL A 68 3.28 1.29 -18.92
CA VAL A 68 3.64 2.16 -17.79
C VAL A 68 4.90 1.64 -17.08
N LEU A 69 5.05 0.33 -16.95
CA LEU A 69 6.21 -0.30 -16.33
C LEU A 69 7.51 -0.03 -17.12
N ASP A 70 7.44 0.09 -18.45
CA ASP A 70 8.59 0.50 -19.27
C ASP A 70 9.14 1.88 -18.87
N THR A 71 8.27 2.77 -18.39
CA THR A 71 8.66 4.11 -17.93
C THR A 71 8.97 4.15 -16.43
N TYR A 72 8.32 3.29 -15.65
CA TYR A 72 8.49 3.19 -14.19
C TYR A 72 8.92 1.78 -13.77
N PRO A 73 10.15 1.35 -14.11
CA PRO A 73 10.60 -0.03 -13.91
C PRO A 73 10.79 -0.41 -12.44
N ASP A 74 10.91 0.56 -11.53
CA ASP A 74 11.15 0.31 -10.11
C ASP A 74 9.87 0.14 -9.29
N ASN A 75 8.68 0.35 -9.87
CA ASN A 75 7.43 0.26 -9.11
C ASN A 75 7.06 -1.21 -8.80
N PRO A 76 7.06 -1.64 -7.52
CA PRO A 76 6.75 -3.02 -7.15
C PRO A 76 5.29 -3.41 -7.43
N PHE A 77 4.37 -2.44 -7.39
CA PHE A 77 2.94 -2.67 -7.61
C PHE A 77 2.59 -2.90 -9.08
N LEU A 78 3.27 -2.24 -10.02
CA LEU A 78 3.09 -2.52 -11.45
C LEU A 78 3.61 -3.92 -11.80
N LYS A 79 4.72 -4.34 -11.17
CA LYS A 79 5.26 -5.70 -11.32
C LYS A 79 4.27 -6.73 -10.79
N SER A 80 3.75 -6.55 -9.59
CA SER A 80 2.77 -7.47 -9.00
C SER A 80 1.46 -7.50 -9.77
N ALA A 81 1.01 -6.38 -10.36
CA ALA A 81 -0.18 -6.35 -11.20
C ALA A 81 -0.06 -7.23 -12.47
N LEU A 82 1.15 -7.44 -12.99
CA LEU A 82 1.44 -8.37 -14.09
C LEU A 82 1.59 -9.82 -13.65
N PHE A 83 1.94 -10.07 -12.39
CA PHE A 83 1.96 -11.43 -11.86
C PHE A 83 0.54 -11.82 -11.43
N ALA A 84 -0.02 -12.88 -12.03
CA ALA A 84 -1.37 -13.39 -11.76
C ALA A 84 -1.61 -13.89 -10.32
N LYS A 85 -0.64 -13.73 -9.42
CA LYS A 85 -0.77 -14.03 -8.01
C LYS A 85 -1.12 -12.71 -7.33
N GLU A 86 -2.38 -12.53 -6.96
CA GLU A 86 -2.82 -11.41 -6.11
C GLU A 86 -1.94 -11.35 -4.86
N ILE A 87 -0.92 -10.50 -4.90
CA ILE A 87 -0.21 -10.11 -3.69
C ILE A 87 -1.02 -8.95 -3.17
N ASP A 88 -1.91 -9.24 -2.24
CA ASP A 88 -2.63 -8.21 -1.50
C ASP A 88 -1.61 -7.44 -0.66
N PHE A 89 -1.29 -6.21 -1.06
CA PHE A 89 -0.40 -5.32 -0.32
C PHE A 89 -1.12 -4.60 0.83
N SER A 90 -2.41 -4.88 1.03
CA SER A 90 -3.09 -4.51 2.27
C SER A 90 -2.49 -5.32 3.41
N VAL A 91 -1.45 -4.77 4.06
CA VAL A 91 -0.98 -5.27 5.36
C VAL A 91 -2.03 -4.97 6.45
N ALA A 92 -3.09 -4.23 6.13
CA ALA A 92 -4.23 -4.04 6.99
C ALA A 92 -5.20 -5.23 6.87
N PRO A 93 -5.61 -5.84 7.99
CA PRO A 93 -6.76 -6.73 7.98
C PRO A 93 -7.97 -5.98 7.44
N ASP A 94 -8.73 -6.62 6.57
CA ASP A 94 -9.98 -6.07 6.05
C ASP A 94 -10.96 -5.91 7.22
N ILE A 95 -11.16 -4.68 7.68
CA ILE A 95 -12.01 -4.37 8.85
C ILE A 95 -13.48 -4.73 8.55
N ASP A 96 -13.86 -4.77 7.27
CA ASP A 96 -15.21 -5.13 6.84
C ASP A 96 -15.41 -6.66 6.75
N ASP A 97 -14.34 -7.47 6.81
CA ASP A 97 -14.43 -8.94 6.95
C ASP A 97 -14.74 -9.33 8.41
N THR A 98 -15.91 -8.88 8.86
CA THR A 98 -16.48 -9.17 10.18
C THR A 98 -17.17 -10.53 10.23
N SER A 99 -16.97 -11.37 9.21
CA SER A 99 -17.59 -12.70 9.07
C SER A 99 -17.41 -13.60 10.30
N ASN A 100 -16.29 -13.42 11.01
CA ASN A 100 -15.93 -14.17 12.21
C ASN A 100 -15.96 -13.31 13.49
N TRP A 101 -16.44 -12.07 13.43
CA TRP A 101 -16.60 -11.23 14.61
C TRP A 101 -17.75 -11.79 15.44
N GLN A 102 -17.41 -12.40 16.57
CA GLN A 102 -18.40 -12.88 17.52
C GLN A 102 -18.81 -11.74 18.44
N ASP A 103 -20.11 -11.62 18.68
CA ASP A 103 -20.63 -10.72 19.68
C ASP A 103 -20.09 -11.13 21.06
N VAL A 104 -19.62 -10.15 21.83
CA VAL A 104 -19.08 -10.38 23.17
C VAL A 104 -20.28 -10.46 24.12
N SER A 105 -20.44 -11.57 24.85
CA SER A 105 -21.57 -11.70 25.79
C SER A 105 -21.50 -10.64 26.88
N GLU A 106 -22.66 -10.20 27.40
CA GLU A 106 -22.73 -9.24 28.52
C GLU A 106 -21.95 -9.68 29.76
N GLU A 107 -21.80 -10.99 29.97
CA GLU A 107 -20.97 -11.54 31.06
C GLU A 107 -19.46 -11.44 30.79
N THR A 108 -19.04 -11.39 29.51
CA THR A 108 -17.63 -11.21 29.12
C THR A 108 -17.27 -9.72 29.01
N LEU A 109 -18.28 -8.84 28.94
CA LEU A 109 -18.14 -7.39 29.12
C LEU A 109 -17.86 -7.07 30.59
N GLU A 110 -16.80 -7.64 31.17
CA GLU A 110 -16.17 -7.05 32.36
C GLU A 110 -15.53 -5.73 31.96
N VAL A 111 -16.34 -4.68 31.97
CA VAL A 111 -16.08 -3.43 32.67
C VAL A 111 -14.60 -3.01 32.63
N LEU A 112 -14.15 -2.48 31.49
CA LEU A 112 -12.93 -1.66 31.40
C LEU A 112 -13.01 -0.40 32.30
N THR A 113 -14.15 -0.16 32.93
CA THR A 113 -14.40 0.86 33.94
C THR A 113 -14.60 0.22 35.32
N MET A 114 -13.62 -0.51 35.84
CA MET A 114 -13.67 -0.98 37.23
C MET A 114 -13.89 0.22 38.17
N GLU A 115 -14.63 0.04 39.28
CA GLU A 115 -14.83 1.09 40.31
C GLU A 115 -13.51 1.66 40.86
N GLN A 116 -12.42 0.88 40.79
CA GLN A 116 -11.08 1.32 41.12
C GLN A 116 -10.21 1.52 39.88
N SER A 117 -9.55 2.67 39.85
CA SER A 117 -8.54 3.02 38.85
C SER A 117 -7.44 1.97 38.76
N THR A 118 -7.35 1.31 37.60
CA THR A 118 -6.23 0.44 37.20
C THR A 118 -5.09 1.23 36.57
N LEU A 119 -5.16 2.58 36.54
CA LEU A 119 -4.05 3.41 36.13
C LEU A 119 -2.87 3.15 37.05
N LEU A 120 -1.87 2.45 36.52
CA LEU A 120 -0.62 2.20 37.22
C LEU A 120 -0.03 3.55 37.66
N PRO A 121 0.25 3.74 38.97
CA PRO A 121 0.90 4.95 39.42
C PRO A 121 2.24 5.11 38.69
N VAL A 122 2.57 6.34 38.32
CA VAL A 122 3.75 6.73 37.52
C VAL A 122 5.07 6.13 38.07
N ASN A 123 5.10 5.72 39.33
CA ASN A 123 6.18 4.94 39.95
C ASN A 123 6.56 3.64 39.20
N PHE A 124 5.66 3.03 38.42
CA PHE A 124 5.99 1.88 37.58
C PHE A 124 7.04 2.24 36.51
N LEU A 125 6.88 3.41 35.88
CA LEU A 125 7.83 3.95 34.90
C LEU A 125 9.19 4.26 35.52
N ALA A 126 9.24 4.65 36.81
CA ALA A 126 10.49 4.98 37.48
C ALA A 126 11.47 3.80 37.51
N LYS A 127 10.97 2.57 37.67
CA LYS A 127 11.80 1.35 37.63
C LYS A 127 12.36 1.12 36.22
N GLY A 128 11.55 1.33 35.18
CA GLY A 128 11.97 1.26 33.78
C GLY A 128 13.03 2.29 33.44
N VAL A 129 12.84 3.55 33.84
CA VAL A 129 13.81 4.64 33.63
C VAL A 129 15.13 4.39 34.37
N ARG A 130 15.07 3.82 35.58
CA ARG A 130 16.30 3.48 36.32
C ARG A 130 17.06 2.33 35.66
N LYS A 131 16.35 1.35 35.10
CA LYS A 131 16.95 0.23 34.37
C LYS A 131 17.52 0.65 33.03
N SER A 132 16.84 1.52 32.27
CA SER A 132 17.38 2.02 30.99
C SER A 132 18.66 2.82 31.16
N LYS A 133 18.80 3.59 32.26
CA LYS A 133 20.05 4.28 32.62
C LYS A 133 21.18 3.37 33.08
N SER A 134 20.91 2.09 33.39
CA SER A 134 21.95 1.13 33.80
C SER A 134 22.62 0.42 32.63
N VAL A 135 22.18 0.68 31.39
CA VAL A 135 22.77 0.11 30.18
C VAL A 135 23.77 1.10 29.61
N GLY A 136 25.05 0.73 29.57
CA GLY A 136 26.11 1.55 28.99
C GLY A 136 26.26 1.28 27.50
N LYS A 137 26.51 2.34 26.71
CA LYS A 137 26.87 2.21 25.29
C LYS A 137 28.27 1.58 25.18
N VAL A 138 28.36 0.38 24.61
CA VAL A 138 29.64 -0.23 24.26
C VAL A 138 29.98 0.16 22.83
N GLU A 139 30.94 1.06 22.66
CA GLU A 139 31.49 1.41 21.36
C GLU A 139 32.73 0.56 21.08
N ILE A 140 32.65 -0.30 20.07
CA ILE A 140 33.81 -1.04 19.57
C ILE A 140 34.46 -0.18 18.49
N LYS A 141 35.67 0.33 18.75
CA LYS A 141 36.49 0.96 17.71
C LYS A 141 37.01 -0.12 16.78
N ILE A 142 36.41 -0.23 15.60
CA ILE A 142 36.96 -1.06 14.51
C ILE A 142 38.20 -0.34 13.99
N GLY A 143 39.38 -0.87 14.34
CA GLY A 143 40.66 -0.38 13.80
C GLY A 143 40.67 -0.54 12.28
N SER A 144 40.95 0.54 11.56
CA SER A 144 41.10 0.51 10.11
C SER A 144 42.40 -0.23 9.77
N ASN A 145 42.30 -1.53 9.50
CA ASN A 145 43.39 -2.25 8.84
C ASN A 145 43.14 -2.19 7.33
N ARG A 146 43.69 -1.16 6.69
CA ARG A 146 43.81 -1.11 5.22
C ARG A 146 44.94 -2.05 4.83
N TYR A 147 44.61 -3.25 4.36
CA TYR A 147 45.57 -4.07 3.63
C TYR A 147 45.77 -3.44 2.25
N SER A 148 47.00 -2.99 1.98
CA SER A 148 47.45 -2.57 0.65
C SER A 148 47.68 -3.82 -0.18
N VAL A 149 46.84 -4.05 -1.19
CA VAL A 149 47.14 -5.00 -2.26
C VAL A 149 47.89 -4.24 -3.36
N GLY A 150 49.22 -4.35 -3.30
CA GLY A 150 50.14 -3.99 -4.39
C GLY A 150 50.80 -5.26 -4.91
#